data_AF-A0A0S4TBC8-F1
#
_entry.id   AF-A0A0S4TBC8-F1
#
_cell.length_a   1.000
_cell.length_b   1.000
_cell.length_c   1.000
_cell.angle_alpha   90.00
_cell.angle_beta   90.00
_cell.angle_gamma   90.00
#
_symmetry.space_group_name_H-M   'P 1'
#
loop_
_entity.id
_entity.type
_entity.pdbx_description
1 polymer ?
#
loop_
_entity_poly.entity_id
_entity_poly.type
_entity_poly.pdbx_seq_one_letter_code
_entity_poly.pdbx_strand_id
1 'polypeptide(L)'
;MTQNIKTKKTTKVSKKEAKKNKPKRAMTAFMYFASSRRAEITAANPSLRSQVAEVAKILGEEWRGMSESDKAPFQKQADADKKRYEREKAQMAGQ
;
A
#
# COMPACT_ATOMS: atom_id res chain seq x y z
N MET A 1 -12.60 -22.08 -11.11
CA MET A 1 -12.28 -21.48 -9.80
C MET A 1 -11.75 -20.08 -10.06
N THR A 2 -12.65 -19.12 -10.23
CA THR A 2 -12.34 -17.73 -10.61
C THR A 2 -12.49 -16.85 -9.38
N GLN A 3 -11.37 -16.45 -8.78
CA GLN A 3 -11.40 -15.51 -7.65
C GLN A 3 -11.58 -14.09 -8.19
N ASN A 4 -12.83 -13.64 -8.10
CA ASN A 4 -13.29 -12.27 -8.31
C ASN A 4 -12.60 -11.28 -7.36
N ILE A 5 -11.60 -10.53 -7.85
CA ILE A 5 -11.07 -9.37 -7.13
C ILE A 5 -11.94 -8.13 -7.47
N LYS A 6 -13.15 -8.08 -6.90
CA LYS A 6 -13.84 -6.81 -6.65
C LYS A 6 -13.12 -6.14 -5.47
N THR A 7 -12.58 -4.94 -5.64
CA THR A 7 -12.90 -3.78 -4.76
C THR A 7 -12.05 -2.52 -5.03
N LYS A 8 -12.80 -1.44 -5.32
CA LYS A 8 -12.67 -0.07 -4.79
C LYS A 8 -11.56 0.84 -5.33
N LYS A 9 -11.95 1.60 -6.36
CA LYS A 9 -11.60 3.03 -6.50
C LYS A 9 -11.82 3.74 -5.16
N THR A 10 -10.76 4.31 -4.57
CA THR A 10 -10.91 5.36 -3.55
C THR A 10 -10.18 6.60 -4.02
N THR A 11 -10.96 7.43 -4.71
CA THR A 11 -11.04 8.89 -4.58
C THR A 11 -9.81 9.57 -3.96
N LYS A 12 -9.13 10.36 -4.81
CA LYS A 12 -8.37 11.54 -4.40
C LYS A 12 -9.25 12.39 -3.48
N VAL A 13 -8.91 12.47 -2.19
CA VAL A 13 -9.42 13.52 -1.32
C VAL A 13 -8.24 14.19 -0.63
N SER A 14 -7.95 15.38 -1.16
CA SER A 14 -7.18 16.47 -0.61
C SER A 14 -7.33 16.54 0.91
N LYS A 15 -6.26 16.25 1.66
CA LYS A 15 -6.23 16.43 3.12
C LYS A 15 -4.87 16.97 3.53
N LYS A 16 -4.56 18.17 3.02
CA LYS A 16 -3.31 18.88 3.33
C LYS A 16 -3.36 19.59 4.69
N GLU A 17 -4.53 19.70 5.34
CA GLU A 17 -4.68 20.55 6.54
C GLU A 17 -5.02 19.84 7.87
N ALA A 18 -5.14 18.52 7.91
CA ALA A 18 -5.67 17.84 9.12
C ALA A 18 -4.72 16.84 9.78
N LYS A 19 -3.39 17.04 9.75
CA LYS A 19 -2.42 16.01 10.21
C LYS A 19 -1.35 16.53 11.18
N LYS A 20 -1.75 17.03 12.35
CA LYS A 20 -0.84 17.06 13.51
C LYS A 20 -1.10 15.93 14.51
N ASN A 21 -2.34 15.44 14.63
CA ASN A 21 -2.74 14.38 15.56
C ASN A 21 -3.54 13.26 14.87
N LYS A 22 -2.98 12.58 13.85
CA LYS A 22 -3.62 11.34 13.35
C LYS A 22 -2.59 10.23 13.29
N PRO A 23 -2.94 8.99 13.71
CA PRO A 23 -1.99 7.89 13.65
C PRO A 23 -1.66 7.64 12.18
N LYS A 24 -0.42 7.23 11.92
CA LYS A 24 0.05 6.96 10.56
C LYS A 24 -0.76 5.80 10.00
N ARG A 25 -1.37 6.00 8.82
CA ARG A 25 -2.29 5.03 8.22
C ARG A 25 -1.62 3.67 8.08
N ALA A 26 -2.38 2.60 8.32
CA ALA A 26 -1.90 1.25 8.04
C ALA A 26 -1.46 1.11 6.58
N MET A 27 -0.35 0.41 6.38
CA MET A 27 0.13 0.04 5.06
C MET A 27 -0.66 -1.15 4.52
N THR A 28 -1.07 -1.08 3.26
CA THR A 28 -1.76 -2.18 2.58
C THR A 28 -0.76 -3.19 2.02
N ALA A 29 -1.23 -4.39 1.64
CA ALA A 29 -0.39 -5.43 1.06
C ALA A 29 0.38 -4.92 -0.17
N PHE A 30 -0.32 -4.16 -1.02
CA PHE A 30 0.27 -3.49 -2.16
C PHE A 30 1.33 -2.46 -1.75
N MET A 31 1.18 -1.72 -0.64
CA MET A 31 2.19 -0.76 -0.20
C MET A 31 3.46 -1.43 0.32
N TYR A 32 3.36 -2.57 1.01
CA TYR A 32 4.53 -3.36 1.40
C TYR A 32 5.29 -3.86 0.17
N PHE A 33 4.56 -4.48 -0.76
CA PHE A 33 5.10 -4.93 -2.03
C PHE A 33 5.74 -3.77 -2.82
N ALA A 34 4.99 -2.69 -3.06
CA ALA A 34 5.43 -1.52 -3.80
C ALA A 34 6.64 -0.84 -3.17
N SER A 35 6.74 -0.78 -1.84
CA SER A 35 7.88 -0.17 -1.16
C SER A 35 9.17 -0.96 -1.40
N SER A 36 9.13 -2.28 -1.23
CA SER A 36 10.29 -3.14 -1.49
C SER A 36 10.65 -3.13 -2.97
N ARG A 37 9.64 -3.33 -3.83
CA ARG A 37 9.86 -3.44 -5.27
C ARG A 37 10.27 -2.14 -5.92
N ARG A 38 9.75 -1.00 -5.44
CA ARG A 38 10.27 0.33 -5.84
C ARG A 38 11.74 0.48 -5.48
N ALA A 39 12.17 0.04 -4.30
CA ALA A 39 13.57 0.11 -3.93
C ALA A 39 14.44 -0.67 -4.93
N GLU A 40 14.05 -1.89 -5.28
CA GLU A 40 14.72 -2.71 -6.30
C GLU A 40 14.75 -2.04 -7.68
N ILE A 41 13.62 -1.54 -8.17
CA ILE A 41 13.53 -0.86 -9.49
C ILE A 41 14.44 0.37 -9.50
N THR A 42 14.46 1.16 -8.43
CA THR A 42 15.31 2.35 -8.35
C THR A 42 16.77 2.05 -8.11
N ALA A 43 17.09 0.90 -7.52
CA ALA A 43 18.47 0.43 -7.38
C ALA A 43 19.01 -0.04 -8.74
N ALA A 44 18.19 -0.76 -9.52
CA ALA A 44 18.53 -1.18 -10.87
C ALA A 44 18.53 0.00 -11.86
N ASN A 45 17.60 0.94 -11.71
CA ASN A 45 17.40 2.08 -12.60
C ASN A 45 17.16 3.37 -11.79
N PRO A 46 18.22 4.06 -11.35
CA PRO A 46 18.09 5.30 -10.60
C PRO A 46 17.35 6.40 -11.36
N SER A 47 17.33 6.37 -12.71
CA SER A 47 16.54 7.27 -13.55
C SER A 47 15.03 7.15 -13.33
N LEU A 48 14.54 5.97 -12.93
CA LEU A 48 13.13 5.72 -12.64
C LEU A 48 12.74 6.20 -11.23
N ARG A 49 13.69 6.58 -10.37
CA ARG A 49 13.42 7.09 -9.02
C ARG A 49 12.51 8.31 -9.02
N SER A 50 12.71 9.20 -9.99
CA SER A 50 11.90 10.40 -10.21
C SER A 50 10.61 10.09 -10.99
N GLN A 51 10.55 8.97 -11.72
CA GLN A 51 9.40 8.57 -12.53
C GLN A 51 8.41 7.71 -11.72
N VAL A 52 7.85 8.30 -10.66
CA VAL A 52 6.90 7.61 -9.76
C VAL A 52 5.69 7.07 -10.52
N ALA A 53 5.23 7.78 -11.55
CA ALA A 53 4.11 7.34 -12.38
C ALA A 53 4.41 6.04 -13.14
N GLU A 54 5.61 5.91 -13.69
CA GLU A 54 5.99 4.72 -14.46
C GLU A 54 6.23 3.53 -13.54
N VAL A 55 6.95 3.76 -12.43
CA VAL A 55 7.13 2.74 -11.40
C VAL A 55 5.76 2.26 -10.88
N ALA A 56 4.81 3.16 -10.65
CA ALA A 56 3.48 2.79 -10.19
C ALA A 56 2.70 1.95 -11.20
N LYS A 57 2.85 2.18 -12.51
CA LYS A 57 2.25 1.33 -13.55
C LYS A 57 2.85 -0.07 -13.51
N ILE A 58 4.18 -0.19 -13.56
CA ILE A 58 4.89 -1.47 -13.53
C ILE A 58 4.48 -2.28 -12.29
N LEU A 59 4.50 -1.65 -11.11
CA LEU A 59 4.07 -2.29 -9.86
C LEU A 59 2.60 -2.72 -9.88
N GLY A 60 1.72 -1.91 -10.49
CA GLY A 60 0.31 -2.21 -10.60
C GLY A 60 0.03 -3.42 -11.50
N GLU A 61 0.76 -3.54 -12.60
CA GLU A 61 0.69 -4.69 -13.52
C GLU A 61 1.28 -5.95 -12.88
N GLU A 62 2.47 -5.85 -12.27
CA GLU A 62 3.12 -6.96 -11.58
C GLU A 62 2.24 -7.47 -10.41
N TRP A 63 1.66 -6.56 -9.63
CA TRP A 63 0.71 -6.93 -8.59
C TRP A 63 -0.56 -7.58 -9.14
N ARG A 64 -1.08 -7.14 -10.28
CA ARG A 64 -2.26 -7.80 -10.88
C ARG A 64 -1.92 -9.19 -11.42
N GLY A 65 -0.72 -9.38 -11.96
CA GLY A 65 -0.22 -10.67 -12.43
C GLY A 65 0.19 -11.66 -11.33
N MET A 66 0.53 -11.17 -10.12
CA MET A 66 0.88 -12.04 -9.00
C MET A 66 -0.30 -12.90 -8.54
N SER A 67 0.00 -14.15 -8.17
CA SER A 67 -1.00 -15.08 -7.62
C SER A 67 -1.38 -14.71 -6.18
N GLU A 68 -2.51 -15.22 -5.71
CA GLU A 68 -2.93 -15.03 -4.31
C GLU A 68 -1.89 -15.60 -3.33
N SER A 69 -1.19 -16.67 -3.70
CA SER A 69 -0.11 -17.26 -2.91
C SER A 69 1.08 -16.30 -2.72
N ASP A 70 1.51 -15.59 -3.76
CA ASP A 70 2.58 -14.59 -3.66
C ASP A 70 2.13 -13.36 -2.87
N LYS A 71 0.84 -13.02 -2.98
CA LYS A 71 0.22 -11.92 -2.22
C LYS A 71 -0.04 -12.27 -0.76
N ALA A 72 -0.18 -13.55 -0.42
CA ALA A 72 -0.53 -14.03 0.91
C ALA A 72 0.39 -13.51 2.03
N PRO A 73 1.74 -13.58 1.92
CA PRO A 73 2.62 -13.02 2.94
C PRO A 73 2.43 -11.51 3.12
N PHE A 74 2.29 -10.76 2.01
CA PHE A 74 2.06 -9.31 2.05
C PHE A 74 0.68 -8.95 2.62
N GLN A 75 -0.35 -9.74 2.33
CA GLN A 75 -1.69 -9.59 2.90
C GLN A 75 -1.68 -9.86 4.40
N LYS A 76 -0.95 -10.88 4.86
CA LYS A 76 -0.81 -11.18 6.29
C LYS A 76 -0.11 -10.04 7.04
N GLN A 77 0.96 -9.49 6.48
CA GLN A 77 1.64 -8.31 7.05
C GLN A 77 0.72 -7.08 7.07
N ALA A 78 -0.01 -6.84 5.98
CA ALA A 78 -0.95 -5.73 5.92
C ALA A 78 -2.12 -5.86 6.89
N ASP A 79 -2.65 -7.07 7.12
CA ASP A 79 -3.70 -7.30 8.09
C ASP A 79 -3.22 -7.05 9.53
N ALA A 80 -1.99 -7.48 9.84
CA ALA A 80 -1.36 -7.20 11.12
C ALA A 80 -1.16 -5.68 11.34
N ASP A 81 -0.66 -4.97 10.32
CA ASP A 81 -0.47 -3.51 10.37
C ASP A 81 -1.79 -2.76 10.47
N LYS A 82 -2.83 -3.24 9.76
CA LYS A 82 -4.19 -2.74 9.84
C LYS A 82 -4.74 -2.85 11.26
N LYS A 83 -4.58 -3.99 11.92
CA LYS A 83 -4.98 -4.18 13.32
C LYS A 83 -4.25 -3.24 14.27
N ARG A 84 -2.94 -3.02 14.06
CA ARG A 84 -2.17 -2.01 14.84
C ARG A 84 -2.79 -0.63 14.65
N TYR A 85 -3.00 -0.21 13.40
CA TYR A 85 -3.56 1.09 13.09
C TYR A 85 -4.97 1.29 13.64
N GLU A 86 -5.83 0.28 13.57
CA GLU A 86 -7.18 0.35 14.13
C GLU A 86 -7.14 0.55 15.65
N ARG A 87 -6.23 -0.13 16.35
CA ARG A 87 -6.00 0.06 17.79
C ARG A 87 -5.50 1.48 18.11
N GLU A 88 -4.48 1.95 17.40
CA GLU A 88 -3.92 3.31 17.59
C GLU A 88 -4.95 4.40 17.23
N LYS A 89 -5.72 4.19 16.17
CA LYS A 89 -6.79 5.09 15.75
C LYS A 89 -7.92 5.17 16.78
N ALA A 90 -8.30 4.03 17.37
CA ALA A 90 -9.31 4.01 18.42
C ALA A 90 -8.85 4.77 19.68
N GLN A 91 -7.59 4.60 20.09
CA GLN A 91 -7.01 5.33 21.23
C GLN A 91 -6.89 6.84 20.98
N MET A 92 -6.56 7.25 19.75
CA MET A 92 -6.42 8.67 19.41
C MET A 92 -7.77 9.38 19.14
N ALA A 93 -8.83 8.63 18.81
CA ALA A 93 -10.15 9.22 18.57
C ALA A 93 -10.93 9.51 19.87
N GLY A 94 -10.45 9.02 21.01
CA GLY A 94 -11.04 9.24 22.33
C GLY A 94 -10.34 10.30 23.19
N GLN A 95 -9.42 11.10 22.62
CA GLN A 95 -8.72 12.18 23.31
C GLN A 95 -9.04 13.53 22.66
#